data_AF-A0A0C7NJG4-F1
#
_entry.id   AF-A0A0C7NJG4-F1
#
_cell.length_a   1.000
_cell.length_b   1.000
_cell.length_c   1.000
_cell.angle_alpha   90.00
_cell.angle_beta   90.00
_cell.angle_gamma   90.00
#
_symmetry.space_group_name_H-M   'P 1'
#
loop_
_entity.id
_entity.type
_entity.pdbx_description
1 polymer ?
#
loop_
_entity_poly.entity_id
_entity_poly.type
_entity_poly.pdbx_seq_one_letter_code
_entity_poly.pdbx_strand_id
1 'polypeptide(L)' 'MYIFINILFIIAVITFIASIVFLWKSAKMIRNGNKKSDGDVKKWDKRGIITLTVSVGIFLISYILSLIV' A
#
# COMPACT_ATOMS: atom_id res chain seq x y z
N MET A 1 5.68 -9.37 -23.40
CA MET A 1 4.74 -8.51 -22.64
C MET A 1 4.29 -9.15 -21.33
N TYR A 2 3.83 -10.41 -21.31
CA TYR A 2 3.38 -11.09 -20.08
C TYR A 2 4.38 -11.09 -18.92
N ILE A 3 5.68 -11.29 -19.17
CA ILE A 3 6.71 -11.25 -18.11
C ILE A 3 6.75 -9.87 -17.43
N PHE A 4 6.64 -8.79 -18.22
CA PHE A 4 6.65 -7.43 -17.69
C PHE A 4 5.42 -7.15 -16.82
N ILE A 5 4.23 -7.60 -17.26
CA ILE A 5 2.98 -7.48 -16.49
C ILE A 5 3.08 -8.24 -15.16
N ASN A 6 3.63 -9.45 -15.19
CA ASN A 6 3.81 -10.26 -13.98
C ASN A 6 4.80 -9.62 -12.99
N ILE A 7 5.91 -9.04 -13.46
CA ILE A 7 6.85 -8.30 -12.61
C ILE A 7 6.16 -7.09 -11.97
N LEU A 8 5.39 -6.32 -12.75
CA LEU A 8 4.63 -5.17 -12.27
C LEU A 8 3.63 -5.60 -11.17
N PHE A 9 2.94 -6.71 -11.41
CA PHE A 9 1.97 -7.27 -10.48
C PHE A 9 2.64 -7.72 -9.16
N ILE A 10 3.79 -8.38 -9.23
CA ILE A 10 4.55 -8.77 -8.02
C ILE A 10 4.97 -7.54 -7.21
N ILE A 11 5.47 -6.48 -7.88
CA ILE A 11 5.84 -5.23 -7.21
C ILE A 11 4.61 -4.59 -6.54
N ALA A 12 3.45 -4.61 -7.20
CA ALA A 12 2.19 -4.13 -6.64
C ALA A 12 1.76 -4.91 -5.39
N VAL A 13 1.90 -6.24 -5.40
CA VAL A 13 1.63 -7.09 -4.24
C VAL A 13 2.54 -6.75 -3.07
N ILE A 14 3.85 -6.58 -3.32
CA ILE A 14 4.81 -6.22 -2.26
C ILE A 14 4.47 -4.85 -1.65
N THR A 15 4.16 -3.86 -2.49
CA THR A 15 3.77 -2.51 -2.03
C THR A 15 2.43 -2.51 -1.30
N PHE A 16 1.48 -3.34 -1.73
CA PHE A 16 0.21 -3.55 -1.03
C PHE A 16 0.43 -4.12 0.37
N ILE A 17 1.23 -5.17 0.52
CA ILE A 17 1.59 -5.74 1.83
C ILE A 17 2.26 -4.69 2.72
N ALA A 18 3.19 -3.91 2.18
CA ALA A 18 3.85 -2.83 2.92
C ALA A 18 2.84 -1.78 3.42
N SER A 19 1.85 -1.42 2.60
CA SER A 19 0.80 -0.48 2.98
C SER A 19 -0.04 -1.00 4.15
N ILE A 20 -0.41 -2.28 4.15
CA ILE A 20 -1.13 -2.93 5.24
C ILE A 20 -0.31 -2.88 6.53
N VAL A 21 1.00 -3.15 6.45
CA VAL A 21 1.88 -3.07 7.63
C VAL A 21 1.92 -1.66 8.21
N PHE A 22 1.96 -0.61 7.38
CA PHE A 22 1.93 0.76 7.86
C PHE A 22 0.59 1.13 8.51
N LEU A 23 -0.52 0.75 7.90
CA LEU A 23 -1.86 0.97 8.45
C LEU A 23 -2.06 0.18 9.75
N TRP A 24 -1.57 -1.04 9.83
CA TRP A 24 -1.65 -1.85 11.05
C TRP A 24 -0.82 -1.25 12.17
N LYS A 25 0.41 -0.77 11.88
CA LYS A 25 1.22 -0.05 12.88
C LYS A 25 0.50 1.21 13.38
N SER A 26 -0.10 1.99 12.49
CA SER A 26 -0.92 3.16 12.84
C SER A 26 -2.07 2.77 13.77
N ALA A 27 -2.87 1.77 13.40
CA ALA A 27 -4.00 1.28 14.21
C ALA A 27 -3.56 0.76 15.58
N LYS A 28 -2.43 0.06 15.66
CA LYS A 28 -1.86 -0.44 16.93
C LYS A 28 -1.44 0.72 17.85
N MET A 29 -0.88 1.80 17.30
CA MET A 29 -0.52 2.99 18.06
C MET A 29 -1.76 3.70 18.62
N ILE A 30 -2.84 3.80 17.83
CA ILE A 30 -4.14 4.33 18.28
C ILE A 30 -4.70 3.47 19.42
N ARG A 31 -4.72 2.14 19.26
CA ARG A 31 -5.25 1.21 20.27
C ARG A 31 -4.49 1.28 21.60
N ASN A 32 -3.19 1.55 21.55
CA ASN A 32 -2.35 1.66 22.74
C ASN A 32 -2.45 3.04 23.43
N GLY A 33 -3.30 3.96 22.95
CA GLY A 33 -3.61 5.22 23.62
C GLY A 33 -2.41 6.15 23.82
N ASN A 34 -1.40 6.08 22.94
CA ASN A 34 -0.15 6.81 23.10
C ASN A 34 -0.38 8.32 22.88
N LYS A 35 -0.68 9.07 23.96
CA LYS A 35 -1.07 10.50 23.93
C LYS A 35 -0.01 11.46 23.35
N LYS A 36 1.23 11.00 23.14
CA LYS A 36 2.29 11.76 22.43
C LYS A 36 2.43 11.40 20.95
N SER A 37 1.74 10.37 20.45
CA SER A 37 1.96 9.83 19.09
C SER A 37 0.94 10.28 18.05
N ASP A 38 0.13 11.29 18.31
CA ASP A 38 -0.93 11.71 17.38
C ASP A 38 -0.36 12.18 16.02
N GLY A 39 0.79 12.86 16.05
CA GLY A 39 1.54 13.23 14.86
C GLY A 39 2.17 12.04 14.13
N ASP A 40 2.70 11.08 14.88
CA ASP A 40 3.32 9.88 14.30
C ASP A 40 2.29 8.94 13.69
N VAL A 41 1.14 8.77 14.35
CA VAL A 41 -0.02 8.02 13.85
C VAL A 41 -0.45 8.60 12.52
N LYS A 42 -0.72 9.91 12.43
CA LYS A 42 -1.09 10.57 11.17
C LYS A 42 -0.03 10.39 10.07
N LYS A 43 1.26 10.34 10.43
CA LYS A 43 2.35 10.13 9.47
C LYS A 43 2.35 8.70 8.93
N TRP A 44 2.20 7.69 9.79
CA TRP A 44 2.11 6.29 9.38
C TRP A 44 0.84 6.01 8.59
N ASP A 45 -0.28 6.61 8.99
CA ASP A 45 -1.56 6.50 8.32
C ASP A 45 -1.51 7.10 6.91
N LYS A 46 -1.03 8.35 6.80
CA LYS A 46 -0.85 9.02 5.50
C LYS A 46 0.08 8.24 4.58
N ARG A 47 1.20 7.71 5.11
CA ARG A 47 2.11 6.86 4.34
C ARG A 47 1.41 5.58 3.88
N GLY A 48 0.73 4.89 4.77
CA GLY A 48 -0.03 3.67 4.46
C GLY A 48 -1.06 3.92 3.35
N ILE A 49 -1.87 4.97 3.47
CA ILE A 49 -2.86 5.36 2.46
C ILE A 49 -2.20 5.68 1.12
N ILE A 50 -1.13 6.48 1.10
CA ILE A 50 -0.43 6.82 -0.15
C ILE A 50 0.12 5.56 -0.82
N THR A 51 0.81 4.70 -0.07
CA THR A 51 1.37 3.46 -0.60
C THR A 51 0.27 2.51 -1.09
N LEU A 52 -0.86 2.45 -0.39
CA LEU A 52 -2.04 1.68 -0.78
C LEU A 52 -2.59 2.19 -2.12
N THR A 53 -2.83 3.50 -2.25
CA THR A 53 -3.33 4.12 -3.48
C THR A 53 -2.41 3.84 -4.67
N VAL A 54 -1.09 3.93 -4.46
CA VAL A 54 -0.10 3.59 -5.50
C VAL A 54 -0.23 2.11 -5.89
N SER A 55 -0.31 1.18 -4.93
CA SER A 55 -0.45 -0.25 -5.23
C SER A 55 -1.73 -0.56 -6.02
N VAL A 56 -2.86 0.07 -5.65
CA VAL A 56 -4.13 -0.07 -6.35
C VAL A 56 -4.03 0.48 -7.77
N GLY A 57 -3.36 1.61 -7.97
CA GLY A 57 -3.10 2.17 -9.30
C GLY A 57 -2.30 1.20 -10.18
N ILE A 58 -1.24 0.59 -9.63
CA ILE A 58 -0.42 -0.38 -10.35
C ILE A 58 -1.24 -1.64 -10.68
N PHE A 59 -2.11 -2.11 -9.78
CA PHE A 59 -3.01 -3.23 -10.07
C PHE A 59 -3.98 -2.93 -11.21
N LEU A 60 -4.60 -1.76 -11.21
CA LEU A 60 -5.50 -1.35 -12.29
C LEU A 60 -4.78 -1.28 -13.63
N ILE A 61 -3.58 -0.69 -13.66
CA ILE A 61 -2.77 -0.60 -14.88
C ILE A 61 -2.35 -2.00 -15.35
N SER A 62 -1.90 -2.86 -14.43
CA SER A 62 -1.51 -4.24 -14.74
C SER A 62 -2.69 -5.04 -15.31
N TYR A 63 -3.88 -4.85 -14.75
CA TYR A 63 -5.10 -5.48 -15.22
C TYR A 63 -5.50 -5.01 -16.63
N ILE A 64 -5.51 -3.69 -16.87
CA ILE A 64 -5.82 -3.12 -18.20
C ILE A 64 -4.80 -3.61 -19.24
N LEU A 65 -3.51 -3.61 -18.89
CA LEU A 65 -2.46 -4.14 -19.77
C LEU A 65 -2.67 -5.64 -20.08
N SER A 66 -3.11 -6.42 -19.10
CA SER A 66 -3.42 -7.85 -19.29
C SER A 66 -4.66 -8.10 -20.15
N LEU A 67 -5.53 -7.11 -20.37
CA LEU A 67 -6.68 -7.25 -21.27
C LEU A 67 -6.32 -6.90 -22.72
N ILE A 68 -5.29 -6.07 -22.91
CA ILE A 68 -4.82 -5.62 -24.24
C ILE A 68 -3.83 -6.63 -24.85
N VAL A 69 -3.11 -7.36 -24.00
CA VAL A 69 -2.04 -8.33 -24.33
C VAL A 69 -2.54 -9.74 -24.11
#